data_AF-A0A9P5WI68-F1
#
_entry.id   AF-A0A9P5WI68-F1
#
_cell.length_a   1.000
_cell.length_b   1.000
_cell.length_c   1.000
_cell.angle_alpha   90.00
_cell.angle_beta   90.00
_cell.angle_gamma   90.00
#
_symmetry.space_group_name_H-M   'P 1'
#
loop_
_entity.id
_entity.type
_entity.pdbx_description
1 polymer ?
#
loop_
_entity_poly.entity_id
_entity_poly.type
_entity_poly.pdbx_seq_one_letter_code
_entity_poly.pdbx_strand_id
1 'polypeptide(L)'
;MSALAYAAERAVAIRAVLAASGVCQRVFTKLVNGETITKKDKSPVTIADFSAQAVVNTFLHQSFPADPIVGEEDSKDLRGEEGRAMREKVLELANTGLDSPLTEESVSE
;
A
#
# COMPACT_ATOMS: atom_id res chain seq x y z
N MET A 1 29.66 -16.43 4.95
CA MET A 1 28.19 -16.40 4.75
C MET A 1 27.93 -16.12 3.29
N SER A 2 27.10 -16.94 2.63
CA SER A 2 26.92 -16.89 1.18
C SER A 2 26.20 -15.60 0.77
N ALA A 3 26.76 -14.85 -0.18
CA ALA A 3 26.15 -13.67 -0.79
C ALA A 3 24.81 -13.95 -1.53
N LEU A 4 24.38 -15.22 -1.58
CA LEU A 4 23.15 -15.70 -2.20
C LEU A 4 21.98 -15.90 -1.22
N ALA A 5 22.22 -15.82 0.09
CA ALA A 5 21.11 -15.91 1.06
C ALA A 5 20.13 -14.75 0.81
N TYR A 6 18.83 -15.06 0.76
CA TYR A 6 17.74 -14.11 0.56
C TYR A 6 17.77 -13.32 -0.77
N ALA A 7 18.38 -13.87 -1.83
CA ALA A 7 18.49 -13.16 -3.10
C ALA A 7 17.11 -12.89 -3.77
N ALA A 8 16.16 -13.83 -3.64
CA ALA A 8 14.82 -13.67 -4.19
C ALA A 8 14.01 -12.63 -3.39
N GLU A 9 14.07 -12.72 -2.07
CA GLU A 9 13.45 -11.84 -1.10
C GLU A 9 13.94 -10.41 -1.28
N ARG A 10 15.26 -10.22 -1.45
CA ARG A 10 15.85 -8.91 -1.76
C ARG A 10 15.30 -8.35 -3.08
N ALA A 11 15.22 -9.17 -4.12
CA ALA A 11 14.70 -8.72 -5.42
C ALA A 11 13.21 -8.34 -5.35
N VAL A 12 12.40 -9.09 -4.60
CA VAL A 12 10.99 -8.77 -4.34
C VAL A 12 10.87 -7.48 -3.52
N ALA A 13 11.63 -7.35 -2.42
CA ALA A 13 11.61 -6.18 -1.55
C ALA A 13 11.98 -4.88 -2.31
N ILE A 14 13.00 -4.94 -3.18
CA ILE A 14 13.37 -3.77 -4.01
C ILE A 14 12.21 -3.37 -4.92
N ARG A 15 11.56 -4.33 -5.60
CA ARG A 15 10.40 -4.03 -6.47
C ARG A 15 9.24 -3.44 -5.68
N ALA A 16 8.91 -4.03 -4.54
CA ALA A 16 7.85 -3.57 -3.66
C ALA A 16 8.07 -2.13 -3.18
N VAL A 17 9.29 -1.82 -2.70
CA VAL A 17 9.65 -0.48 -2.21
C VAL A 17 9.66 0.55 -3.35
N LEU A 18 10.15 0.20 -4.54
CA LEU A 18 10.11 1.10 -5.70
C LEU A 18 8.67 1.44 -6.10
N ALA A 19 7.79 0.44 -6.14
CA ALA A 19 6.37 0.65 -6.45
C ALA A 19 5.68 1.52 -5.39
N ALA A 20 5.84 1.19 -4.11
CA ALA A 20 5.28 1.95 -3.00
C ALA A 20 5.79 3.40 -2.97
N SER A 21 7.09 3.61 -3.21
CA SER A 21 7.68 4.96 -3.31
C SER A 21 7.03 5.78 -4.43
N GLY A 22 6.72 5.15 -5.56
CA GLY A 22 5.98 5.79 -6.66
C GLY A 22 4.56 6.22 -6.25
N VAL A 23 3.86 5.39 -5.46
CA VAL A 23 2.54 5.74 -4.90
C VAL A 23 2.65 6.93 -3.96
N CYS A 24 3.59 6.91 -3.01
CA CYS A 24 3.79 8.02 -2.07
C CYS A 24 4.11 9.34 -2.79
N GLN A 25 4.95 9.30 -3.82
CA GLN A 25 5.25 10.49 -4.64
C GLN A 25 4.02 11.04 -5.36
N ARG A 26 3.16 10.16 -5.88
CA ARG A 26 1.90 10.57 -6.52
C ARG A 26 0.95 11.23 -5.53
N VAL A 27 0.80 10.66 -4.33
CA VAL A 27 0.01 11.27 -3.26
C VAL A 27 0.56 12.65 -2.92
N PHE A 28 1.87 12.75 -2.66
CA PHE A 28 2.52 14.02 -2.37
C PHE A 28 2.29 15.07 -3.47
N THR A 29 2.40 14.67 -4.74
CA THR A 29 2.17 15.56 -5.89
C THR A 29 0.73 16.07 -5.93
N LYS A 30 -0.27 15.19 -5.72
CA LYS A 30 -1.68 15.61 -5.66
C LYS A 30 -1.93 16.62 -4.53
N LEU A 31 -1.28 16.44 -3.39
CA LEU A 31 -1.39 17.33 -2.23
C LEU A 31 -0.77 18.70 -2.48
N VAL A 32 0.45 18.74 -3.04
CA VAL A 32 1.13 19.99 -3.37
C VAL A 32 0.34 20.78 -4.42
N ASN A 33 -0.38 20.09 -5.32
CA ASN A 33 -1.22 20.71 -6.35
C ASN A 33 -2.63 21.14 -5.87
N GLY A 34 -2.92 21.02 -4.56
CA GLY A 34 -4.16 21.53 -3.97
C GLY A 34 -5.38 20.62 -4.12
N GLU A 35 -5.22 19.37 -4.57
CA GLU A 35 -6.24 18.33 -4.40
C GLU A 35 -6.18 17.83 -2.95
N THR A 36 -6.65 18.67 -2.01
CA THR A 36 -6.59 18.36 -0.58
C THR A 36 -7.59 17.25 -0.25
N ILE A 37 -7.17 15.99 -0.41
CA ILE A 37 -7.89 14.82 0.09
C ILE A 37 -7.82 14.88 1.62
N THR A 38 -8.76 15.61 2.23
CA THR A 38 -8.81 15.81 3.68
C THR A 38 -10.05 15.11 4.21
N LYS A 39 -9.88 14.00 4.92
CA LYS A 39 -10.92 13.45 5.80
C LYS A 39 -10.86 14.12 7.19
N LYS A 40 -11.89 13.88 8.01
CA LYS A 40 -12.17 14.56 9.28
C LYS A 40 -11.08 14.41 10.36
N ASP A 41 -10.14 13.50 10.15
CA ASP A 41 -8.90 13.18 10.87
C ASP A 41 -7.64 13.90 10.32
N LYS A 42 -7.80 14.78 9.32
CA LYS A 42 -6.85 15.85 8.94
C LYS A 42 -5.40 15.43 8.59
N SER A 43 -5.16 14.26 8.00
CA SER A 43 -3.84 14.02 7.41
C SER A 43 -3.92 13.28 6.06
N PRO A 44 -3.36 13.87 4.99
CA PRO A 44 -3.09 13.17 3.74
C PRO A 44 -2.10 12.00 3.84
N VAL A 45 -1.36 11.95 4.94
CA VAL A 45 -0.26 11.02 5.19
C VAL A 45 -0.83 9.61 5.38
N THR A 46 -1.93 9.50 6.14
CA THR A 46 -2.62 8.23 6.42
C THR A 46 -3.03 7.44 5.17
N ILE A 47 -3.53 8.10 4.13
CA ILE A 47 -3.90 7.40 2.88
C ILE A 47 -2.66 6.90 2.14
N ALA A 48 -1.56 7.67 2.16
CA ALA A 48 -0.30 7.24 1.56
C ALA A 48 0.26 6.01 2.28
N ASP A 49 0.20 5.99 3.62
CA ASP A 49 0.70 4.91 4.46
C ASP A 49 -0.06 3.61 4.17
N PHE A 50 -1.40 3.64 4.21
CA PHE A 50 -2.24 2.48 3.84
C PHE A 50 -1.98 2.00 2.41
N SER A 51 -1.82 2.93 1.46
CA SER A 51 -1.58 2.57 0.06
C SER A 51 -0.20 1.94 -0.13
N ALA A 52 0.83 2.47 0.53
CA ALA A 52 2.18 1.92 0.49
C ALA A 52 2.22 0.51 1.11
N GLN A 53 1.58 0.33 2.27
CA GLN A 53 1.49 -0.97 2.93
C GLN A 53 0.74 -1.98 2.06
N ALA A 54 -0.39 -1.59 1.45
CA ALA A 54 -1.13 -2.47 0.54
C ALA A 54 -0.28 -2.94 -0.65
N VAL A 55 0.49 -2.04 -1.27
CA VAL A 55 1.42 -2.39 -2.36
C VAL A 55 2.48 -3.37 -1.88
N VAL A 56 3.16 -3.08 -0.78
CA VAL A 56 4.22 -3.94 -0.24
C VAL A 56 3.67 -5.33 0.09
N ASN A 57 2.53 -5.38 0.80
CA ASN A 57 1.89 -6.64 1.18
C ASN A 57 1.51 -7.47 -0.06
N THR A 58 1.05 -6.82 -1.13
CA THR A 58 0.70 -7.50 -2.38
C THR A 58 1.91 -8.19 -3.01
N PHE A 59 3.03 -7.48 -3.14
CA PHE A 59 4.26 -8.05 -3.70
C PHE A 59 4.80 -9.21 -2.84
N LEU A 60 4.76 -9.06 -1.52
CA LEU A 60 5.20 -10.09 -0.58
C LEU A 60 4.29 -11.31 -0.66
N HIS A 61 2.97 -11.14 -0.57
CA HIS A 61 2.02 -12.25 -0.58
C HIS A 61 2.02 -13.01 -1.92
N GLN A 62 2.17 -12.32 -3.05
CA GLN A 62 2.31 -12.97 -4.36
C GLN A 62 3.58 -13.80 -4.49
N SER A 63 4.67 -13.40 -3.83
CA SER A 63 5.97 -14.07 -3.93
C SER A 63 6.19 -15.12 -2.83
N PHE A 64 5.63 -14.89 -1.64
CA PHE A 64 5.83 -15.66 -0.42
C PHE A 64 4.49 -15.79 0.34
N PRO A 65 3.52 -16.54 -0.20
CA PRO A 65 2.15 -16.58 0.33
C PRO A 65 2.03 -17.18 1.75
N ALA A 66 3.05 -17.91 2.20
CA ALA A 66 3.10 -18.51 3.54
C ALA A 66 3.78 -17.61 4.59
N ASP A 67 4.40 -16.50 4.17
CA ASP A 67 5.14 -15.64 5.08
C ASP A 67 4.17 -14.70 5.83
N PRO A 68 4.25 -14.64 7.17
CA PRO A 68 3.49 -13.66 7.92
C PRO A 68 4.06 -12.26 7.69
N ILE A 69 3.17 -11.26 7.63
CA ILE A 69 3.54 -9.86 7.47
C ILE A 69 3.20 -9.10 8.75
N VAL A 70 4.17 -8.34 9.26
CA VAL A 70 3.96 -7.40 10.36
C VAL A 70 3.95 -6.00 9.75
N GLY A 71 2.76 -5.40 9.68
CA GLY A 71 2.53 -4.02 9.25
C GLY A 71 2.28 -3.09 10.43
N GLU A 72 2.43 -1.78 10.20
CA GLU A 72 2.09 -0.75 11.18
C GLU A 72 0.58 -0.49 11.18
N GLU A 73 -0.02 -0.42 9.99
CA GLU A 73 -1.43 -0.09 9.81
C GLU A 73 -2.33 -1.32 9.93
N ASP A 74 -3.51 -1.15 10.55
CA ASP A 74 -4.53 -2.20 10.71
C ASP A 74 -5.70 -1.98 9.74
N SER A 75 -6.11 -3.02 9.03
CA SER A 75 -7.22 -2.96 8.05
C SER A 75 -8.57 -2.62 8.69
N LYS A 76 -8.69 -2.66 10.03
CA LYS A 76 -9.90 -2.24 10.77
C LYS A 76 -10.43 -0.86 10.35
N ASP A 77 -9.55 0.10 10.07
CA ASP A 77 -9.97 1.46 9.67
C ASP A 77 -10.53 1.52 8.25
N LEU A 78 -10.33 0.47 7.45
CA LEU A 78 -10.83 0.34 6.08
C LEU A 78 -12.13 -0.47 5.98
N ARG A 79 -12.51 -1.17 7.06
CA ARG A 79 -13.67 -2.05 7.11
C ARG A 79 -14.98 -1.29 7.34
N GLY A 80 -16.09 -1.92 6.95
CA GLY A 80 -17.44 -1.38 7.12
C GLY A 80 -17.75 -0.17 6.24
N GLU A 81 -18.92 0.42 6.46
CA GLU A 81 -19.38 1.60 5.71
C GLU A 81 -18.58 2.87 6.05
N GLU A 82 -18.11 2.99 7.29
CA GLU A 82 -17.33 4.14 7.75
C GLU A 82 -15.96 4.20 7.07
N GLY A 83 -15.33 3.04 6.86
CA GLY A 83 -14.04 2.90 6.16
C GLY A 83 -14.13 2.98 4.63
N ARG A 84 -15.32 2.81 4.03
CA ARG A 84 -15.52 2.68 2.57
C ARG A 84 -14.80 3.73 1.75
N ALA A 85 -15.03 5.02 2.05
CA ALA A 85 -14.42 6.10 1.29
C ALA A 85 -12.89 6.18 1.45
N MET A 86 -12.32 5.65 2.54
CA MET A 86 -10.85 5.56 2.70
C MET A 86 -10.34 4.39 1.86
N ARG A 87 -11.01 3.24 1.97
CA ARG A 87 -10.67 2.02 1.26
C ARG A 87 -10.70 2.20 -0.26
N GLU A 88 -11.72 2.88 -0.80
CA GLU A 88 -11.79 3.23 -2.23
C GLU A 88 -10.58 4.06 -2.68
N LYS A 89 -10.13 5.01 -1.85
CA LYS A 89 -8.96 5.85 -2.15
C LYS A 89 -7.65 5.09 -2.04
N VAL A 90 -7.51 4.25 -1.03
CA VAL A 90 -6.36 3.35 -0.89
C VAL A 90 -6.28 2.41 -2.09
N LEU A 91 -7.41 1.86 -2.54
CA LEU A 91 -7.48 0.98 -3.71
C LEU A 91 -7.09 1.73 -5.00
N GLU A 92 -7.66 2.91 -5.21
CA GLU A 92 -7.35 3.79 -6.35
C GLU A 92 -5.83 4.04 -6.43
N LEU A 93 -5.21 4.41 -5.30
CA LEU A 93 -3.81 4.78 -5.24
C LEU A 93 -2.88 3.57 -5.29
N ALA A 94 -3.15 2.51 -4.54
CA ALA A 94 -2.33 1.29 -4.55
C ALA A 94 -2.26 0.68 -5.95
N ASN A 95 -3.38 0.65 -6.68
CA ASN A 95 -3.45 0.12 -8.04
C ASN A 95 -2.64 0.92 -9.07
N THR A 96 -2.23 2.16 -8.76
CA THR A 96 -1.28 2.88 -9.62
C THR A 96 0.15 2.35 -9.54
N GLY A 97 0.47 1.56 -8.51
CA GLY A 97 1.79 0.96 -8.28
C GLY A 97 1.83 -0.55 -8.54
N LEU A 98 0.74 -1.16 -9.02
CA LEU A 98 0.62 -2.60 -9.19
C LEU A 98 0.35 -2.96 -10.65
N ASP A 99 0.97 -4.03 -11.13
CA ASP A 99 0.72 -4.57 -12.47
C ASP A 99 -0.64 -5.27 -12.55
N SER A 100 -1.05 -5.91 -11.45
CA SER A 100 -2.36 -6.54 -11.27
C SER A 100 -3.16 -5.76 -10.23
N PRO A 101 -4.36 -5.27 -10.56
CA PRO A 101 -5.14 -4.46 -9.64
C PRO A 101 -5.65 -5.30 -8.46
N LEU A 102 -5.59 -4.73 -7.27
CA LEU A 102 -6.28 -5.20 -6.08
C LEU A 102 -7.78 -5.01 -6.21
N THR A 103 -8.52 -5.82 -5.44
CA THR A 103 -9.95 -5.66 -5.19
C THR A 103 -10.18 -5.10 -3.79
N GLU A 104 -11.40 -4.65 -3.49
CA GLU A 104 -11.74 -4.15 -2.15
C GLU A 104 -11.59 -5.21 -1.06
N GLU A 105 -11.81 -6.48 -1.40
CA GLU A 105 -11.66 -7.62 -0.50
C GLU A 105 -10.21 -7.75 -0.05
N SER A 106 -9.25 -7.67 -0.99
CA SER A 106 -7.82 -7.81 -0.71
C SER A 106 -7.21 -6.70 0.16
N VAL A 107 -7.88 -5.56 0.31
CA VAL A 107 -7.40 -4.42 1.13
C VAL A 107 -8.09 -4.36 2.49
N SER A 108 -9.19 -5.10 2.66
CA SER A 108 -9.99 -5.13 3.89
C SER A 108 -9.60 -6.26 4.84
N GLU A 109 -8.86 -7.26 4.38
CA GLU A 109 -8.32 -8.36 5.19
C GLU A 109 -7.18 -7.87 6.08
#